data_AF-A0A559IZY4-F1
#
_entry.id   AF-A0A559IZY4-F1
#
_cell.length_a   1.000
_cell.length_b   1.000
_cell.length_c   1.000
_cell.angle_alpha   90.00
_cell.angle_beta   90.00
_cell.angle_gamma   90.00
#
_symmetry.space_group_name_H-M   'P 1'
#
loop_
_entity.id
_entity.type
_entity.pdbx_description
1 polymer ?
#
loop_
_entity_poly.entity_id
_entity_poly.type
_entity_poly.pdbx_seq_one_letter_code
_entity_poly.pdbx_strand_id
1 'polypeptide(L)' 'MYLTQCPACGHRISSQAQSCPSCGQPLKAKTGGGITFWGVVGAVILAILIMSFE' A
#
# COMPACT_ATOMS: atom_id res chain seq x y z
N MET A 1 2.54 6.94 21.61
CA MET A 1 1.58 5.86 21.28
C MET A 1 0.34 6.46 20.64
N TYR A 2 0.17 6.33 19.33
CA TYR A 2 -1.00 6.86 18.61
C TYR A 2 -2.01 5.73 18.40
N LEU A 3 -3.14 5.82 19.12
CA LEU A 3 -4.27 4.91 18.97
C LEU A 3 -5.24 5.55 17.99
N THR A 4 -5.47 4.90 16.86
CA THR A 4 -6.43 5.36 15.84
C THR A 4 -7.77 4.70 16.11
N GLN A 5 -8.86 5.39 15.80
CA GLN A 5 -10.19 4.82 15.93
C GLN A 5 -10.49 3.95 14.71
N CYS A 6 -10.97 2.72 14.93
CA CYS A 6 -11.40 1.86 13.85
C CYS A 6 -12.61 2.50 13.15
N PRO A 7 -12.55 2.75 11.82
CA PRO A 7 -13.65 3.39 11.10
C PRO A 7 -14.91 2.51 10.99
N ALA A 8 -14.82 1.22 11.31
CA ALA A 8 -15.93 0.28 11.24
C ALA A 8 -16.74 0.21 12.56
N CYS A 9 -16.06 0.13 13.70
CA CYS A 9 -16.70 -0.10 14.99
C CYS A 9 -16.48 1.02 16.02
N GLY A 10 -15.62 2.00 15.73
CA GLY A 10 -15.30 3.06 16.68
C GLY A 10 -14.35 2.62 17.81
N HIS A 11 -13.85 1.38 17.81
CA HIS A 11 -12.93 0.92 18.84
C HIS A 11 -11.53 1.53 18.66
N ARG A 12 -10.86 1.87 19.77
CA ARG A 12 -9.46 2.34 19.73
C ARG A 12 -8.56 1.16 19.37
N ILE A 13 -7.78 1.29 18.30
CA ILE A 13 -6.85 0.29 17.79
C ILE A 13 -5.47 0.90 17.58
N SER A 14 -4.43 0.07 17.58
CA SER A 14 -3.08 0.53 17.27
C SER A 14 -3.00 0.89 15.79
N SER A 15 -2.33 2.00 15.45
CA SER A 15 -2.12 2.40 14.06
C SER A 15 -1.32 1.37 13.23
N GLN A 16 -0.67 0.41 13.91
CA GLN A 16 0.06 -0.70 13.29
C GLN A 16 -0.76 -2.01 13.22
N ALA A 17 -1.97 -2.04 13.78
CA ALA A 17 -2.78 -3.25 13.78
C ALA A 17 -3.25 -3.57 12.35
N GLN A 18 -2.98 -4.79 11.87
CA GLN A 18 -3.43 -5.25 10.55
C GLN A 18 -4.94 -5.53 10.49
N SER A 19 -5.53 -5.86 11.64
CA SER A 19 -6.96 -6.14 11.79
C SER A 19 -7.45 -5.60 13.12
N CYS A 20 -8.70 -5.15 13.16
CA CYS A 20 -9.32 -4.71 14.40
C CYS A 20 -9.68 -5.94 15.28
N PRO A 21 -9.21 -6.02 16.54
CA PRO A 21 -9.53 -7.14 17.43
C PRO A 21 -10.99 -7.14 17.93
N SER A 22 -11.69 -6.02 17.79
CA SER A 22 -13.07 -5.87 18.29
C SER A 22 -14.13 -6.23 17.23
N CYS A 23 -13.90 -5.88 15.95
CA CYS A 23 -14.83 -6.21 14.86
C CYS A 23 -14.31 -7.25 13.87
N GLY A 24 -13.02 -7.58 13.90
CA GLY A 24 -12.39 -8.51 12.96
C GLY A 24 -12.10 -7.93 11.57
N GLN A 25 -12.45 -6.66 11.32
CA GLN A 25 -12.28 -6.07 9.99
C GLN A 25 -10.79 -5.76 9.70
N PRO A 26 -10.28 -6.12 8.51
CA PRO A 26 -8.89 -5.85 8.14
C PRO A 26 -8.69 -4.35 7.96
N LEU A 27 -7.79 -3.79 8.76
CA LEU A 27 -7.29 -2.43 8.63
C LEU A 27 -6.23 -2.48 7.54
N LYS A 28 -6.68 -2.55 6.27
CA LYS A 28 -5.77 -2.61 5.12
C LYS A 28 -4.81 -1.43 5.18
N ALA A 29 -3.59 -1.69 5.65
CA ALA A 29 -2.45 -0.85 5.35
C ALA A 29 -2.40 -0.80 3.82
N LYS A 30 -2.67 0.37 3.24
CA LYS A 30 -2.61 0.55 1.78
C LYS A 30 -1.16 0.40 1.34
N THR A 31 -0.70 -0.83 1.16
CA THR A 31 0.36 -1.12 0.21
C THR A 31 -0.33 -1.11 -1.14
N GLY A 32 -0.40 0.07 -1.76
CA GLY A 32 -0.90 0.26 -3.11
C GLY A 32 0.04 -0.41 -4.11
N GLY A 33 -0.04 -1.74 -4.20
CA GLY A 33 0.54 -2.54 -5.27
C GLY A 33 -0.34 -2.46 -6.51
N GLY A 34 -0.44 -1.28 -7.10
CA GLY A 34 -0.95 -1.10 -8.46
C GLY A 34 0.22 -0.66 -9.32
N ILE A 35 0.42 -1.29 -10.47
CA ILE A 35 1.41 -0.84 -11.45
C ILE A 35 0.99 0.58 -11.87
N THR A 36 1.64 1.59 -11.31
CA THR A 36 1.34 2.99 -11.65
C THR A 36 1.85 3.26 -13.06
N PHE A 37 1.18 4.16 -13.78
CA PHE A 37 1.60 4.60 -15.11
C PHE A 37 3.09 4.98 -15.15
N TRP A 38 3.59 5.62 -14.09
CA TRP A 38 5.00 5.94 -13.90
C TRP A 38 5.91 4.71 -13.83
N GLY A 39 5.47 3.61 -13.21
CA GLY A 39 6.19 2.34 -13.20
C GLY A 39 6.34 1.72 -14.59
N VAL A 40 5.28 1.79 -15.42
CA VAL A 40 5.33 1.29 -16.81
C VAL A 40 6.29 2.15 -17.65
N VAL A 41 6.18 3.47 -17.55
CA VAL A 41 7.05 4.41 -18.29
C VAL A 41 8.52 4.17 -17.93
N GLY A 42 8.85 3.98 -16.65
CA GLY A 42 10.22 3.66 -16.21
C GLY A 42 10.73 2.33 -16.78
N ALA A 43 9.92 1.28 -16.79
CA ALA A 43 10.29 -0.02 -17.34
C ALA A 43 10.55 0.04 -18.85
N VAL A 44 9.73 0.78 -19.61
CA VAL A 44 9.89 0.95 -21.06
C VAL A 44 11.16 1.73 -21.38
N ILE A 45 11.42 2.83 -20.67
CA ILE A 45 12.65 3.63 -20.88
C ILE A 45 13.90 2.80 -20.60
N LEU A 46 13.90 2.02 -19.51
CA LEU A 46 15.03 1.15 -19.17
C LEU A 46 15.29 0.11 -20.27
N ALA A 47 14.24 -0.53 -20.80
CA ALA A 47 14.36 -1.51 -21.87
C ALA A 47 14.94 -0.88 -23.16
N ILE A 48 14.48 0.32 -23.53
CA ILE A 48 14.97 1.04 -24.72
C ILE A 48 16.45 1.40 -24.57
N LEU A 49 16.88 1.87 -23.39
CA LEU A 49 18.28 2.21 -23.14
C LEU A 49 19.19 0.98 -23.24
N ILE A 50 18.77 -0.18 -22.70
CA ILE A 50 19.56 -1.42 -22.80
C ILE A 50 19.72 -1.84 -24.27
N MET A 51 18.64 -1.82 -25.05
CA MET A 51 18.67 -2.18 -26.48
C MET A 51 19.47 -1.19 -27.35
N SER A 52 19.63 0.06 -26.91
CA SER A 52 20.33 1.09 -27.68
C SER A 52 21.85 1.11 -27.44
N PHE A 53 22.33 0.41 -26.41
CA PHE A 53 23.74 0.32 -26.04
C PHE A 53 24.43 -0.96 -26.53
N GLU A 54 23.73 -1.80 -27.30
CA GLU A 54 24.29 -2.91 -28.11
C GLU A 54 24.67 -2.46 -29.53
#